data_AF-A0A365L7A5-F1
#
_entry.id   AF-A0A365L7A5-F1
#
_cell.length_a   1.000
_cell.length_b   1.000
_cell.length_c   1.000
_cell.angle_alpha   90.00
_cell.angle_beta   90.00
_cell.angle_gamma   90.00
#
_symmetry.space_group_name_H-M   'P 1'
#
loop_
_entity.id
_entity.type
_entity.pdbx_description
1 polymer ?
#
loop_
_entity_poly.entity_id
_entity_poly.type
_entity_poly.pdbx_seq_one_letter_code
_entity_poly.pdbx_strand_id
1 'polypeptide(L)' 'MTYILTLFEVMEIRELLSLKIASLKKSKLFLTTVHDSTGSLKADINLSIQEITDLENVLINAAV' A
#
# COMPACT_ATOMS: atom_id res chain seq x y z
N MET A 1 4.25 19.68 13.01
CA MET A 1 3.47 20.39 11.97
C MET A 1 2.37 19.43 11.55
N THR A 2 1.12 19.72 11.89
CA THR A 2 -0.03 19.02 11.33
C THR A 2 -0.24 19.54 9.92
N TYR A 3 -0.03 18.68 8.93
CA TYR A 3 -0.34 18.97 7.54
C TYR A 3 -1.77 18.51 7.28
N ILE A 4 -2.68 19.47 7.08
CA ILE A 4 -4.04 19.19 6.64
C ILE A 4 -3.98 18.98 5.13
N LEU A 5 -4.35 17.79 4.67
CA LEU A 5 -4.44 17.50 3.23
C LEU A 5 -5.65 18.20 2.62
N THR A 6 -5.48 18.66 1.39
CA THR A 6 -6.59 19.12 0.54
C THR A 6 -7.47 17.94 0.12
N LEU A 7 -8.70 18.24 -0.32
CA LEU A 7 -9.61 17.22 -0.84
C LEU A 7 -9.02 16.44 -2.03
N PHE A 8 -8.25 17.12 -2.89
CA PHE A 8 -7.58 16.50 -4.03
C PHE A 8 -6.50 15.52 -3.57
N GLU A 9 -5.63 15.92 -2.64
CA GLU A 9 -4.58 15.04 -2.12
C GLU A 9 -5.17 13.83 -1.39
N VAL A 10 -6.26 14.01 -0.62
CA VAL A 10 -6.97 12.88 0.00
C VAL A 10 -7.51 11.90 -1.05
N MET A 11 -8.04 12.42 -2.16
CA MET A 11 -8.57 11.59 -3.25
C MET A 11 -7.46 10.80 -3.94
N GLU A 12 -6.35 11.46 -4.27
CA GLU A 12 -5.18 10.81 -4.90
C GLU A 12 -4.57 9.73 -4.00
N ILE A 13 -4.43 10.00 -2.71
CA ILE A 13 -3.90 9.02 -1.75
C ILE A 13 -4.84 7.81 -1.62
N ARG A 14 -6.17 8.02 -1.62
CA ARG A 14 -7.15 6.92 -1.61
C ARG A 14 -7.10 6.09 -2.88
N GLU A 15 -6.93 6.72 -4.04
CA GLU A 15 -6.77 6.01 -5.31
C GLU A 15 -5.49 5.17 -5.32
N LEU A 16 -4.36 5.77 -4.90
CA LEU A 16 -3.09 5.07 -4.76
C LEU A 16 -3.19 3.87 -3.80
N LEU A 17 -3.86 4.05 -2.66
CA LEU A 17 -4.10 2.99 -1.68
C LEU A 17 -4.87 1.82 -2.32
N SER A 18 -5.93 2.11 -3.07
CA SER A 18 -6.72 1.10 -3.79
C SER A 18 -5.87 0.31 -4.79
N LEU A 19 -5.05 1.00 -5.57
CA LEU A 19 -4.14 0.38 -6.54
C LEU A 19 -3.09 -0.51 -5.85
N LYS A 20 -2.49 -0.04 -4.74
CA LYS A 20 -1.51 -0.82 -3.95
C LYS A 20 -2.14 -2.06 -3.34
N ILE A 21 -3.34 -1.97 -2.76
CA ILE A 21 -4.07 -3.13 -2.21
C ILE A 21 -4.37 -4.15 -3.30
N ALA A 22 -4.83 -3.70 -4.48
CA ALA A 22 -5.09 -4.58 -5.61
C ALA A 22 -3.81 -5.29 -6.11
N SER A 23 -2.69 -4.56 -6.18
CA SER A 23 -1.39 -5.12 -6.54
C SER A 23 -0.91 -6.15 -5.50
N LEU A 24 -0.99 -5.83 -4.21
CA LEU A 24 -0.62 -6.74 -3.12
C LEU A 24 -1.42 -8.05 -3.16
N LYS A 25 -2.73 -7.98 -3.43
CA LYS A 25 -3.56 -9.18 -3.60
C LYS A 25 -3.04 -10.07 -4.73
N LYS A 26 -2.64 -9.49 -5.86
CA LYS A 26 -2.04 -10.24 -6.99
C LYS A 26 -0.69 -10.84 -6.61
N SER A 27 0.19 -10.09 -5.95
CA SER A 27 1.50 -10.60 -5.53
C SER A 27 1.37 -11.75 -4.53
N LYS A 28 0.44 -11.65 -3.58
CA LYS A 28 0.14 -12.76 -2.64
C LYS A 28 -0.40 -13.99 -3.36
N LEU A 29 -1.29 -13.83 -4.34
CA LEU A 29 -1.77 -14.94 -5.16
C LEU A 29 -0.60 -15.59 -5.91
N PHE A 30 0.26 -14.78 -6.53
CA PHE A 30 1.41 -15.26 -7.29
C PHE A 30 2.40 -16.05 -6.41
N LEU A 31 2.62 -15.60 -5.17
CA LEU A 31 3.44 -16.30 -4.19
C LEU A 31 2.89 -17.68 -3.85
N THR A 32 1.56 -17.85 -3.84
CA THR A 32 0.94 -19.17 -3.59
C THR A 32 1.02 -20.10 -4.80
N THR A 33 1.21 -19.56 -6.01
CA THR A 33 1.23 -20.34 -7.25
C THR A 33 2.63 -20.66 -7.76
N VAL A 34 3.66 -19.92 -7.36
CA VAL A 34 5.04 -20.10 -7.86
C VAL A 34 5.96 -20.60 -6.76
N HIS A 35 6.61 -21.73 -7.00
CA HIS A 35 7.46 -22.41 -6.00
C HIS A 35 8.92 -21.91 -6.00
N ASP A 36 9.40 -21.38 -7.12
CA ASP A 36 10.75 -20.82 -7.26
C ASP A 36 10.75 -19.30 -7.16
N SER A 37 11.78 -18.71 -6.53
CA SER A 37 11.96 -17.26 -6.30
C SER A 37 10.97 -16.58 -5.33
N THR A 38 10.46 -17.32 -4.34
CA THR A 38 9.55 -16.81 -3.29
C THR A 38 10.19 -15.77 -2.36
N GLY A 39 11.52 -15.72 -2.26
CA GLY A 39 12.24 -14.82 -1.34
C GLY A 39 12.11 -13.34 -1.69
N SER A 40 12.38 -12.96 -2.95
CA SER A 40 12.24 -11.58 -3.42
C SER A 40 10.78 -11.15 -3.40
N LEU A 41 9.88 -11.99 -3.88
CA LEU A 41 8.44 -11.72 -3.88
C LEU A 41 7.89 -11.51 -2.46
N LYS A 42 8.38 -12.26 -1.47
CA LYS A 42 8.01 -12.08 -0.07
C LYS A 42 8.52 -10.75 0.49
N ALA A 43 9.71 -10.32 0.11
CA ALA A 43 10.23 -9.00 0.45
C ALA A 43 9.38 -7.88 -0.18
N ASP A 44 9.01 -8.01 -1.46
CA ASP A 44 8.15 -7.06 -2.16
C ASP A 44 6.74 -6.96 -1.56
N ILE A 45 6.18 -8.09 -1.13
CA ILE A 45 4.90 -8.16 -0.40
C ILE A 45 5.00 -7.42 0.93
N ASN A 46 6.08 -7.61 1.68
CA ASN A 46 6.29 -6.92 2.96
C ASN A 46 6.45 -5.41 2.76
N LEU A 47 7.23 -5.00 1.77
CA LEU A 47 7.38 -3.59 1.41
C LEU A 47 6.02 -2.97 1.03
N SER A 48 5.24 -3.68 0.20
CA SER A 48 3.90 -3.23 -0.20
C SER A 48 2.94 -3.09 0.98
N ILE A 49 3.03 -3.96 1.99
CA ILE A 49 2.24 -3.84 3.23
C ILE A 49 2.66 -2.58 3.98
N GLN A 50 3.95 -2.32 4.13
CA GLN A 50 4.46 -1.14 4.81
C GLN A 50 4.00 0.14 4.11
N GLU A 51 4.12 0.21 2.78
CA GLU A 51 3.65 1.38 2.00
C GLU A 51 2.14 1.63 2.18
N ILE A 52 1.32 0.57 2.24
CA ILE A 52 -0.13 0.70 2.50
C ILE A 52 -0.35 1.29 3.90
N THR A 53 0.32 0.76 4.92
CA THR A 53 0.22 1.27 6.29
C THR A 53 0.67 2.72 6.39
N ASP A 54 1.72 3.11 5.69
CA ASP A 54 2.20 4.49 5.66
C ASP A 54 1.17 5.43 5.02
N LEU A 55 0.54 5.02 3.92
CA LEU A 55 -0.53 5.79 3.27
C LEU A 55 -1.79 5.92 4.15
N GLU A 56 -2.18 4.85 4.84
CA GLU A 56 -3.27 4.88 5.84
C GLU A 56 -2.95 5.85 6.97
N ASN A 57 -1.71 5.81 7.49
CA ASN A 57 -1.26 6.72 8.53
C ASN A 57 -1.24 8.17 8.06
N VAL A 58 -0.86 8.44 6.81
CA VAL A 58 -0.94 9.80 6.23
C VAL A 58 -2.38 10.28 6.21
N LEU A 59 -3.33 9.45 5.76
CA LEU A 59 -4.76 9.82 5.75
C LEU A 59 -5.32 10.06 7.15
N ILE A 60 -4.93 9.26 8.14
CA ILE A 60 -5.38 9.41 9.53
C ILE A 60 -4.80 10.69 10.14
N ASN A 61 -3.48 10.89 10.03
CA ASN A 61 -2.79 12.02 10.65
C ASN A 61 -3.06 13.36 9.96
N ALA A 62 -3.57 13.33 8.73
CA ALA A 62 -4.03 14.53 8.02
C ALA A 62 -5.49 14.89 8.29
N ALA A 63 -6.28 13.96 8.81
CA ALA A 63 -7.69 14.16 9.16
C ALA A 63 -7.90 14.64 10.61
N VAL A 64 -6.85 14.62 11.44
CA VAL A 64 -6.81 15.03 12.85
C VAL A 64 -6.06 16.36 12.99
#